data_AF-A0A2D6R380-F1
#
_entry.id   AF-A0A2D6R380-F1
#
_cell.length_a   1.000
_cell.length_b   1.000
_cell.length_c   1.000
_cell.angle_alpha   90.00
_cell.angle_beta   90.00
_cell.angle_gamma   90.00
#
_symmetry.space_group_name_H-M   'P 1'
#
loop_
_entity.id
_entity.type
_entity.pdbx_description
1 polymer ?
#
loop_
_entity_poly.entity_id
_entity_poly.type
_entity_poly.pdbx_seq_one_letter_code
_entity_poly.pdbx_strand_id
1 'polypeptide(L)' 'MSDTGARTVTRIRTLYLRTGPQTIQRDLTRAVELLKTLPTETARERAAVYMDGLSQLRSEWTLARKRRAKHR' A
#
# COMPACT_ATOMS: atom_id res chain seq x y z
N MET A 1 -7.53 -18.87 16.72
CA MET A 1 -6.53 -18.43 15.70
C MET A 1 -6.94 -17.09 15.06
N SER A 2 -7.31 -16.07 15.85
CA SER A 2 -8.07 -14.92 15.32
C SER A 2 -7.33 -13.58 15.25
N ASP A 3 -6.05 -13.51 15.62
CA ASP A 3 -5.34 -12.22 15.77
C ASP A 3 -4.33 -11.90 14.64
N THR A 4 -3.92 -12.89 13.83
CA THR A 4 -2.93 -12.68 12.76
C THR A 4 -3.45 -11.77 11.64
N GLY A 5 -4.71 -11.95 11.21
CA GLY A 5 -5.31 -11.14 10.16
C GLY A 5 -5.41 -9.66 10.54
N ALA A 6 -5.85 -9.36 11.76
CA ALA A 6 -5.94 -7.99 12.26
C ALA A 6 -4.58 -7.29 12.29
N ARG A 7 -3.53 -7.97 12.78
CA ARG A 7 -2.17 -7.44 12.78
C ARG A 7 -1.63 -7.18 11.37
N THR A 8 -1.91 -8.07 10.42
CA THR A 8 -1.51 -7.88 9.02
C THR A 8 -2.21 -6.67 8.40
N VAL A 9 -3.52 -6.49 8.62
CA VAL A 9 -4.27 -5.29 8.18
C VAL A 9 -3.66 -4.02 8.79
N THR A 10 -3.36 -4.01 10.09
CA THR A 10 -2.70 -2.87 10.75
C THR A 10 -1.32 -2.58 10.14
N ARG A 11 -0.59 -3.61 9.72
CA ARG A 11 0.71 -3.43 9.05
C ARG A 11 0.56 -2.79 7.66
N ILE A 12 -0.43 -3.22 6.88
CA ILE A 12 -0.78 -2.60 5.58
C ILE A 12 -1.21 -1.14 5.80
N ARG A 13 -2.07 -0.86 6.78
CA ARG A 13 -2.46 0.51 7.17
C ARG A 13 -1.24 1.38 7.50
N THR A 14 -0.28 0.83 8.24
CA THR A 14 0.94 1.55 8.61
C THR A 14 1.78 1.92 7.40
N LEU A 15 1.88 1.03 6.40
CA LEU A 15 2.58 1.33 5.14
C LEU A 15 1.88 2.46 4.40
N TYR A 16 0.55 2.42 4.27
CA TYR A 16 -0.22 3.50 3.66
C TYR A 16 0.01 4.86 4.33
N LEU A 17 -0.04 4.93 5.67
CA LEU A 17 0.09 6.19 6.40
C LEU A 17 1.51 6.77 6.41
N ARG A 18 2.54 5.95 6.18
CA ARG A 18 3.95 6.36 6.31
C ARG A 18 4.72 6.39 5.00
N THR A 19 4.14 5.90 3.91
CA THR A 19 4.81 5.88 2.62
C THR A 19 5.09 7.30 2.11
N GLY A 20 6.09 7.42 1.25
CA GLY A 20 6.45 8.68 0.60
C GLY A 20 6.92 8.47 -0.85
N PRO A 21 7.16 9.55 -1.60
CA PRO A 21 7.55 9.48 -3.01
C PRO A 21 8.76 8.57 -3.29
N GLN A 22 9.68 8.49 -2.33
CA GLN A 22 10.91 7.68 -2.43
C GLN A 22 10.70 6.21 -2.07
N THR A 23 9.67 5.87 -1.27
CA THR A 23 9.48 4.52 -0.72
C THR A 23 8.29 3.78 -1.31
N ILE A 24 7.39 4.49 -2.03
CA ILE A 24 6.10 3.97 -2.47
C ILE A 24 6.15 2.63 -3.21
N GLN A 25 7.17 2.41 -4.04
CA GLN A 25 7.31 1.15 -4.76
C GLN A 25 7.58 -0.01 -3.80
N ARG A 26 8.57 0.16 -2.91
CA ARG A 26 8.93 -0.84 -1.92
C ARG A 26 7.79 -1.10 -0.94
N ASP A 27 7.11 -0.04 -0.50
CA ASP A 27 6.03 -0.15 0.46
C ASP A 27 4.81 -0.85 -0.13
N LEU A 28 4.46 -0.56 -1.40
CA LEU A 28 3.39 -1.26 -2.11
C LEU A 28 3.73 -2.74 -2.32
N THR A 29 4.96 -3.08 -2.75
CA THR A 29 5.39 -4.48 -2.87
C THR A 29 5.23 -5.21 -1.54
N ARG A 30 5.66 -4.60 -0.42
CA ARG A 30 5.50 -5.19 0.91
C ARG A 30 4.03 -5.36 1.30
N ALA A 31 3.17 -4.40 0.95
CA ALA A 31 1.74 -4.47 1.22
C ALA A 31 1.07 -5.62 0.44
N VAL A 32 1.48 -5.86 -0.81
CA VAL A 32 1.02 -7.02 -1.60
C VAL A 32 1.42 -8.34 -0.94
N GLU A 33 2.66 -8.47 -0.46
CA GLU A 33 3.09 -9.68 0.24
C GLU A 33 2.30 -9.91 1.54
N LEU A 34 1.99 -8.85 2.28
CA LEU A 34 1.13 -8.93 3.46
C LEU A 34 -0.30 -9.33 3.10
N LEU A 35 -0.87 -8.75 2.03
CA LEU A 35 -2.23 -9.04 1.58
C LEU A 35 -2.43 -10.53 1.27
N LYS A 36 -1.45 -11.17 0.64
CA LYS A 36 -1.47 -12.62 0.32
C LYS A 36 -1.57 -13.52 1.56
N THR A 37 -1.15 -13.04 2.72
CA THR A 37 -1.19 -13.81 3.98
C THR A 37 -2.52 -13.67 4.74
N LEU A 38 -3.46 -12.83 4.26
CA LEU A 38 -4.71 -12.59 4.96
C LEU A 38 -5.65 -13.82 4.87
N PRO A 39 -6.09 -14.36 6.02
CA PRO A 39 -6.77 -15.65 6.07
C PRO A 39 -8.27 -15.59 5.71
N THR A 40 -8.90 -14.41 5.79
CA THR A 40 -10.35 -14.26 5.63
C THR A 40 -10.69 -13.15 4.65
N GLU A 41 -11.86 -13.27 4.02
CA GLU A 41 -12.39 -12.26 3.10
C GLU A 41 -12.58 -10.91 3.80
N THR A 42 -13.17 -10.91 4.99
CA THR A 42 -13.35 -9.69 5.80
C THR A 42 -12.02 -8.98 6.08
N ALA A 43 -10.92 -9.71 6.29
CA ALA A 43 -9.62 -9.09 6.48
C ALA A 43 -9.07 -8.49 5.18
N ARG A 44 -9.29 -9.16 4.03
CA ARG A 44 -8.93 -8.65 2.70
C ARG A 44 -9.71 -7.39 2.35
N GLU A 45 -11.03 -7.38 2.58
CA GLU A 45 -11.90 -6.22 2.37
C GLU A 45 -11.44 -5.00 3.17
N ARG A 46 -11.09 -5.20 4.46
CA ARG A 46 -10.54 -4.13 5.30
C ARG A 46 -9.20 -3.61 4.79
N ALA A 47 -8.35 -4.48 4.24
CA ALA A 47 -7.07 -4.08 3.66
C ALA A 47 -7.23 -3.36 2.31
N ALA A 48 -8.30 -3.62 1.56
CA ALA A 48 -8.49 -3.12 0.21
C ALA A 48 -8.44 -1.59 0.12
N VAL A 49 -9.06 -0.88 1.08
CA VAL A 49 -9.03 0.60 1.13
C VAL A 49 -7.60 1.15 1.20
N TYR A 50 -6.73 0.50 1.99
CA TYR A 50 -5.33 0.92 2.10
C TYR A 50 -4.50 0.55 0.85
N MET A 51 -4.81 -0.59 0.22
CA MET A 51 -4.16 -1.00 -1.03
C MET A 51 -4.49 -0.07 -2.20
N ASP A 52 -5.74 0.40 -2.25
CA ASP A 52 -6.19 1.38 -3.24
C ASP A 52 -5.46 2.71 -3.05
N GLY A 53 -5.43 3.22 -1.82
CA GLY A 53 -4.67 4.44 -1.48
C GLY A 53 -3.17 4.35 -1.83
N LEU A 54 -2.51 3.22 -1.54
CA LEU A 54 -1.12 2.99 -1.95
C LEU A 54 -0.96 3.01 -3.49
N SER A 55 -1.92 2.43 -4.22
CA SER A 55 -1.90 2.41 -5.68
C SER A 55 -2.10 3.80 -6.28
N GLN A 56 -2.99 4.60 -5.70
CA GLN A 56 -3.22 5.99 -6.08
C GLN A 56 -1.96 6.84 -5.86
N LEU A 57 -1.37 6.81 -4.66
CA LEU A 57 -0.15 7.56 -4.34
C LEU A 57 1.02 7.19 -5.29
N ARG A 58 1.18 5.89 -5.60
CA ARG A 58 2.18 5.43 -6.58
C ARG A 58 1.98 6.09 -7.95
N SER A 59 0.74 6.12 -8.42
CA SER A 59 0.39 6.73 -9.70
C SER A 59 0.69 8.22 -9.71
N GLU A 60 0.19 8.95 -8.69
CA GLU A 60 0.37 10.40 -8.56
C GLU A 60 1.85 10.81 -8.55
N TRP A 61 2.67 10.13 -7.75
CA TRP A 61 4.11 10.45 -7.67
C TRP A 61 4.88 10.04 -8.92
N THR A 62 4.48 8.96 -9.58
CA THR A 62 5.05 8.56 -10.88
C THR A 62 4.76 9.63 -11.95
N LEU A 63 3.52 10.11 -12.02
CA LEU A 63 3.11 11.16 -12.94
C LEU A 63 3.78 12.50 -12.62
N ALA A 64 3.88 12.86 -11.34
CA ALA A 64 4.58 14.07 -10.90
C ALA A 64 6.07 14.04 -11.29
N ARG A 65 6.74 12.89 -11.14
CA ARG A 65 8.13 12.71 -11.56
C ARG A 65 8.29 12.86 -13.09
N LYS A 66 7.41 12.24 -13.87
CA LYS A 66 7.43 12.36 -15.35
C LYS A 66 7.23 13.80 -15.81
N ARG A 67 6.29 14.53 -15.21
CA ARG A 67 6.05 15.96 -15.49
C ARG A 67 7.31 16.80 -15.20
N ARG A 68 7.94 16.61 -14.05
CA ARG A 68 9.19 17.32 -13.70
C ARG A 68 10.32 17.03 -14.69
N ALA A 69 10.46 15.79 -15.17
CA ALA A 69 11.50 15.43 -16.13
C ALA A 69 11.28 16.05 -17.52
N LYS A 70 10.02 16.28 -17.93
CA LYS A 70 9.69 16.91 -19.23
C LYS A 70 9.97 18.42 -19.24
N HIS A 71 9.94 19.07 -18.07
CA HIS A 71 10.17 20.51 -17.91
C HIS A 71 11.59 20.85 -17.46
N ARG A 72 12.49 19.86 -17.38
CA ARG A 72 13.93 20.03 -17.21
C ARG A 72 14.61 19.96 -18.56
#